data_AF-A0A8T4CFU8-F1
#
_entry.id   AF-A0A8T4CFU8-F1
#
_cell.length_a   1.000
_cell.length_b   1.000
_cell.length_c   1.000
_cell.angle_alpha   90.00
_cell.angle_beta   90.00
_cell.angle_gamma   90.00
#
_symmetry.space_group_name_H-M   'P 1'
#
loop_
_entity.id
_entity.type
_entity.pdbx_description
1 polymer ?
#
loop_
_entity_poly.entity_id
_entity_poly.type
_entity_poly.pdbx_seq_one_letter_code
_entity_poly.pdbx_strand_id
1 'polypeptide(L)'
;MRRKDYPKGKAKGVRRATKEHILKVLDKYPNNKRLHAVTHAINDSGLGVSDLKEVPIKIFLENPDAKIIFYHAIRQKTGDEIKTFFAEESTKAINEYIKERKTGTRKLPPETITPNSPLIIKHRNKKPVKIDRKDLSTMIENAFIQTGEKNLSAHSIRKKLQTCLEKGNMNPNWIDQILGHQLINSRDAYSLPTDEELQEAYEKAYEQVRIYPKATTTTQETNTEFAEAKTLEECKQLLAKGYKFEMNHNGTSLFRKQK
;
A
#
# COMPACT_ATOMS: atom_id res chain seq x y z
N MET A 1 25.61 -8.46 40.34
CA MET A 1 25.03 -8.90 39.04
C MET A 1 24.46 -7.68 38.32
N ARG A 2 24.86 -7.39 37.07
CA ARG A 2 24.33 -6.24 36.32
C ARG A 2 23.03 -6.64 35.64
N ARG A 3 22.10 -5.69 35.43
CA ARG A 3 20.81 -5.92 34.74
C ARG A 3 20.94 -6.53 33.32
N LYS A 4 22.15 -6.50 32.74
CA LYS A 4 22.49 -7.09 31.44
C LYS A 4 22.81 -8.60 31.50
N ASP A 5 22.99 -9.17 32.69
CA ASP A 5 23.45 -10.55 32.89
C ASP A 5 22.31 -11.55 33.11
N TYR A 6 21.05 -11.08 33.13
CA TYR A 6 19.90 -11.97 33.15
C TYR A 6 19.78 -12.68 31.79
N PRO A 7 19.68 -14.02 31.76
CA PRO A 7 19.35 -14.72 30.53
C PRO A 7 17.98 -14.24 30.08
N LYS A 8 17.96 -13.44 28.99
CA LYS A 8 16.71 -13.09 28.33
C LYS A 8 16.18 -14.38 27.73
N GLY A 9 15.16 -14.97 28.36
CA GLY A 9 14.41 -16.07 27.76
C GLY A 9 14.06 -15.69 26.32
N LYS A 10 14.08 -16.66 25.39
CA LYS A 10 13.72 -16.44 23.98
C LYS A 10 12.36 -15.74 23.97
N ALA A 11 12.34 -14.44 23.71
CA ALA A 11 11.10 -13.70 23.66
C ALA A 11 10.22 -14.42 22.63
N LYS A 12 9.01 -14.83 23.01
CA LYS A 12 7.97 -15.21 22.04
C LYS A 12 7.96 -14.08 21.02
N GLY A 13 8.48 -14.37 19.82
CA GLY A 13 8.88 -13.32 18.88
C GLY A 13 7.74 -12.34 18.64
N VAL A 14 8.07 -11.10 18.32
CA VAL A 14 7.11 -10.03 17.99
C VAL A 14 5.97 -10.61 17.14
N ARG A 15 4.73 -10.49 17.64
CA ARG A 15 3.51 -11.05 17.02
C ARG A 15 3.35 -10.48 15.62
N ARG A 16 3.01 -11.34 14.65
CA ARG A 16 2.72 -10.92 13.27
C ARG A 16 1.42 -10.11 13.24
N ALA A 17 1.39 -9.00 12.51
CA ALA A 17 0.16 -8.25 12.29
C ALA A 17 -0.76 -9.00 11.31
N THR A 18 -2.07 -8.78 11.40
CA THR A 18 -3.04 -9.29 10.43
C THR A 18 -3.66 -8.10 9.69
N LYS A 19 -4.43 -8.37 8.62
CA LYS A 19 -5.09 -7.28 7.87
C LYS A 19 -6.06 -6.50 8.77
N GLU A 20 -6.78 -7.22 9.64
CA GLU A 20 -7.75 -6.64 10.57
C GLU A 20 -7.09 -5.74 11.61
N HIS A 21 -5.92 -6.12 12.14
CA HIS A 21 -5.20 -5.26 13.08
C HIS A 21 -4.78 -3.93 12.45
N ILE A 22 -4.35 -3.97 11.17
CA ILE A 22 -3.94 -2.76 10.44
C ILE A 22 -5.17 -1.91 10.11
N LEU A 23 -6.24 -2.50 9.60
CA LEU A 23 -7.51 -1.81 9.34
C LEU A 23 -8.02 -1.10 10.58
N LYS A 24 -8.05 -1.78 11.73
CA LYS A 24 -8.47 -1.20 13.01
C LYS A 24 -7.66 0.05 13.38
N VAL A 25 -6.37 0.10 13.05
CA VAL A 25 -5.53 1.29 13.25
C VAL A 25 -5.90 2.40 12.28
N LEU A 26 -6.03 2.09 10.99
CA LEU A 26 -6.35 3.07 9.96
C LEU A 26 -7.73 3.69 10.19
N ASP A 27 -8.72 2.88 10.55
CA ASP A 27 -10.11 3.28 10.85
C ASP A 27 -10.21 4.13 12.12
N LYS A 28 -9.36 3.87 13.13
CA LYS A 28 -9.29 4.70 14.33
C LYS A 28 -8.70 6.09 14.04
N TYR A 29 -7.84 6.22 13.03
CA TYR A 29 -7.12 7.45 12.70
C TYR A 29 -7.32 7.90 11.24
N PRO A 30 -8.57 8.11 10.77
CA PRO A 30 -8.86 8.36 9.35
C PRO A 30 -8.23 9.66 8.81
N ASN A 31 -8.04 10.64 9.70
CA ASN A 31 -7.48 11.95 9.35
C ASN A 31 -5.96 12.03 9.54
N ASN A 32 -5.29 10.95 9.97
CA ASN A 32 -3.84 10.97 10.19
C ASN A 32 -3.11 10.46 8.94
N LYS A 33 -3.01 11.32 7.92
CA LYS A 33 -2.41 10.96 6.62
C LYS A 33 -0.96 10.49 6.74
N ARG A 34 -0.19 11.05 7.68
CA ARG A 34 1.18 10.58 7.96
C ARG A 34 1.21 9.14 8.49
N LEU A 35 0.34 8.79 9.43
CA LEU A 35 0.25 7.41 9.95
C LEU A 35 -0.19 6.44 8.86
N HIS A 36 -1.15 6.83 8.02
CA HIS A 36 -1.60 6.04 6.87
C HIS A 36 -0.45 5.79 5.89
N ALA A 37 0.23 6.85 5.45
CA ALA A 37 1.39 6.75 4.55
C ALA A 37 2.47 5.82 5.11
N VAL A 38 2.84 5.97 6.38
CA VAL A 38 3.85 5.10 7.02
C VAL A 38 3.39 3.65 7.12
N THR A 39 2.14 3.42 7.51
CA THR A 39 1.61 2.07 7.71
C THR A 39 1.54 1.30 6.39
N HIS A 40 1.02 1.94 5.33
CA HIS A 40 1.00 1.34 4.00
C HIS A 40 2.41 1.19 3.42
N ALA A 41 3.29 2.17 3.58
CA ALA A 41 4.68 2.08 3.14
C ALA A 41 5.38 0.84 3.71
N ILE A 42 5.27 0.59 5.02
CA ILE A 42 5.87 -0.59 5.66
C ILE A 42 5.16 -1.87 5.24
N ASN A 43 3.83 -1.83 5.05
CA ASN A 43 3.05 -2.98 4.60
C ASN A 43 3.46 -3.46 3.22
N ASP A 44 3.71 -2.54 2.29
CA ASP A 44 3.95 -2.86 0.88
C ASP A 44 5.44 -3.12 0.62
N SER A 45 6.31 -2.23 1.11
CA SER A 45 7.76 -2.31 0.85
C SER A 45 8.52 -3.20 1.84
N GLY A 46 7.91 -3.48 2.99
CA GLY A 46 8.57 -4.17 4.07
C GLY A 46 9.70 -3.38 4.72
N LEU A 47 10.03 -2.15 4.29
CA LEU A 47 11.18 -1.41 4.79
C LEU A 47 11.18 -1.31 6.32
N GLY A 48 12.36 -1.47 6.93
CA GLY A 48 12.53 -1.20 8.34
C GLY A 48 12.34 0.30 8.63
N VAL A 49 11.98 0.65 9.87
CA VAL A 49 11.85 2.06 10.28
C VAL A 49 13.11 2.90 10.06
N SER A 50 14.29 2.25 10.08
CA SER A 50 15.56 2.90 9.79
C SER A 50 15.76 3.20 8.30
N ASP A 51 15.20 2.37 7.43
CA ASP A 51 15.35 2.49 5.98
C ASP A 51 14.27 3.44 5.45
N LEU A 52 13.03 3.29 5.93
CA LEU A 52 11.89 4.13 5.53
C LEU A 52 12.13 5.63 5.77
N LYS A 53 12.83 6.00 6.85
CA LYS A 53 13.15 7.42 7.13
C LYS A 53 14.11 8.03 6.11
N GLU A 54 14.87 7.22 5.37
CA GLU A 54 15.84 7.69 4.37
C GLU A 54 15.24 7.75 2.95
N VAL A 55 14.02 7.25 2.76
CA VAL A 55 13.34 7.29 1.45
C VAL A 55 13.12 8.75 1.03
N PRO A 56 13.61 9.17 -0.16
CA PRO A 56 13.37 10.51 -0.68
C PRO A 56 11.98 10.60 -1.32
N ILE A 57 11.39 11.79 -1.34
CA ILE A 57 10.10 12.03 -2.00
C ILE A 57 10.20 11.92 -3.53
N LYS A 58 11.39 12.14 -4.11
CA LYS A 58 11.67 12.07 -5.55
C LYS A 58 10.97 10.90 -6.24
N ILE A 59 11.03 9.70 -5.67
CA ILE A 59 10.48 8.48 -6.27
C ILE A 59 8.96 8.54 -6.53
N PHE A 60 8.23 9.29 -5.69
CA PHE A 60 6.78 9.50 -5.82
C PHE A 60 6.45 10.71 -6.69
N LEU A 61 7.35 11.69 -6.79
CA LEU A 61 7.15 12.85 -7.67
C LEU A 61 7.40 12.52 -9.13
N GLU A 62 8.33 11.61 -9.42
CA GLU A 62 8.63 11.16 -10.78
C GLU A 62 7.51 10.27 -11.33
N ASN A 63 6.80 9.55 -10.46
CA ASN A 63 5.79 8.56 -10.85
C ASN A 63 4.48 8.74 -10.04
N PRO A 64 3.78 9.88 -10.15
CA PRO A 64 2.63 10.17 -9.29
C PRO A 64 1.43 9.23 -9.52
N ASP A 65 1.25 8.73 -10.74
CA ASP A 65 0.11 7.89 -11.15
C ASP A 65 0.47 6.40 -11.25
N ALA A 66 1.72 6.03 -10.93
CA ALA A 66 2.14 4.64 -10.98
C ALA A 66 1.42 3.82 -9.91
N LYS A 67 0.85 2.68 -10.32
CA LYS A 67 0.24 1.74 -9.38
C LYS A 67 1.29 1.07 -8.49
N ILE A 68 2.47 0.84 -9.04
CA ILE A 68 3.59 0.24 -8.33
C ILE A 68 4.84 1.06 -8.65
N ILE A 69 5.55 1.46 -7.61
CA ILE A 69 6.80 2.21 -7.70
C ILE A 69 7.91 1.31 -7.18
N PHE A 70 8.87 1.01 -8.04
CA PHE A 70 10.10 0.32 -7.66
C PHE A 70 11.00 1.24 -6.82
N TYR A 71 11.59 0.69 -5.78
CA TYR A 71 12.56 1.37 -4.93
C TYR A 71 13.77 0.49 -4.69
N HIS A 72 14.93 0.99 -5.09
CA HIS A 72 16.21 0.36 -4.84
C HIS A 72 17.05 1.25 -3.91
N ALA A 73 17.58 0.66 -2.84
CA ALA A 73 18.54 1.31 -1.96
C ALA A 73 19.55 0.32 -1.36
N ILE A 74 20.73 0.82 -1.02
CA ILE A 74 21.77 0.05 -0.30
C ILE A 74 21.73 0.43 1.18
N ARG A 75 21.65 -0.56 2.07
CA ARG A 75 21.71 -0.32 3.51
C ARG A 75 23.09 0.14 3.93
N GLN A 76 23.17 1.36 4.47
CA GLN A 76 24.42 1.92 4.98
C GLN A 76 25.12 1.06 6.05
N LYS A 77 24.35 0.32 6.86
CA LYS A 77 24.91 -0.43 7.99
C LYS A 77 25.55 -1.76 7.59
N THR A 78 24.96 -2.44 6.63
CA THR A 78 25.31 -3.83 6.29
C THR A 78 25.82 -3.99 4.86
N GLY A 79 25.57 -2.99 3.99
CA GLY A 79 25.87 -3.08 2.56
C GLY A 79 24.83 -3.85 1.76
N ASP A 80 23.77 -4.35 2.40
CA ASP A 80 22.74 -5.17 1.73
C ASP A 80 21.93 -4.31 0.74
N GLU A 81 21.73 -4.85 -0.46
CA GLU A 81 20.84 -4.28 -1.47
C GLU A 81 19.38 -4.55 -1.10
N ILE A 82 18.53 -3.52 -1.15
CA ILE A 82 17.08 -3.63 -0.98
C ILE A 82 16.45 -3.27 -2.32
N LYS A 83 15.70 -4.21 -2.89
CA LYS A 83 14.89 -4.01 -4.10
C LYS A 83 13.42 -4.25 -3.76
N THR A 84 12.65 -3.20 -3.56
CA THR A 84 11.30 -3.28 -3.02
C THR A 84 10.31 -2.40 -3.78
N PHE A 85 9.04 -2.45 -3.38
CA PHE A 85 7.94 -1.82 -4.10
C PHE A 85 7.02 -1.06 -3.16
N PHE A 86 6.49 0.06 -3.64
CA PHE A 86 5.33 0.74 -3.09
C PHE A 86 4.17 0.54 -4.03
N ALA A 87 3.15 -0.20 -3.59
CA ALA A 87 2.02 -0.54 -4.43
C ALA A 87 0.89 0.50 -4.35
N GLU A 88 -0.28 0.16 -4.90
CA GLU A 88 -1.34 1.14 -5.19
C GLU A 88 -1.85 1.82 -3.92
N GLU A 89 -2.11 1.04 -2.86
CA GLU A 89 -2.59 1.57 -1.58
C GLU A 89 -1.56 2.47 -0.90
N SER A 90 -0.28 2.08 -0.89
CA SER A 90 0.78 2.91 -0.31
C SER A 90 1.06 4.15 -1.13
N THR A 91 1.13 4.05 -2.45
CA THR A 91 1.35 5.19 -3.34
C THR A 91 0.24 6.22 -3.18
N LYS A 92 -1.03 5.78 -3.12
CA LYS A 92 -2.16 6.67 -2.84
C LYS A 92 -2.04 7.35 -1.48
N ALA A 93 -1.82 6.60 -0.41
CA ALA A 93 -1.71 7.15 0.94
C ALA A 93 -0.53 8.13 1.08
N ILE A 94 0.59 7.84 0.42
CA ILE A 94 1.78 8.68 0.39
C ILE A 94 1.52 9.96 -0.41
N ASN A 95 0.89 9.88 -1.58
CA ASN A 95 0.55 11.04 -2.38
C ASN A 95 -0.44 11.97 -1.66
N GLU A 96 -1.44 11.42 -0.95
CA GLU A 96 -2.32 12.20 -0.08
C GLU A 96 -1.53 12.92 1.02
N TYR A 97 -0.57 12.25 1.65
CA TYR A 97 0.29 12.86 2.66
C TYR A 97 1.22 13.95 2.08
N ILE A 98 1.82 13.72 0.90
CA ILE A 98 2.64 14.71 0.20
C ILE A 98 1.79 15.93 -0.15
N LYS A 99 0.54 15.75 -0.59
CA LYS A 99 -0.40 16.83 -0.85
C LYS A 99 -0.68 17.63 0.42
N GLU A 100 -0.97 16.95 1.54
CA GLU A 100 -1.19 17.60 2.85
C GLU A 100 0.02 18.44 3.30
N ARG A 101 1.24 17.95 3.04
CA ARG A 101 2.48 18.70 3.33
C ARG A 101 2.61 19.96 2.48
N LYS A 102 2.29 19.89 1.18
CA LYS A 102 2.33 21.05 0.28
C LYS A 102 1.30 22.11 0.66
N THR A 103 0.06 21.69 0.93
CA THR A 103 -1.04 22.61 1.25
C THR A 103 -0.99 23.12 2.69
N GLY A 104 -0.41 22.32 3.59
CA GLY A 104 -0.55 22.52 5.02
C GLY A 104 -1.95 22.19 5.52
N THR A 105 -2.10 22.23 6.83
CA THR A 105 -3.35 22.12 7.59
C THR A 105 -3.30 23.10 8.77
N ARG A 106 -4.38 23.18 9.56
CA ARG A 106 -4.38 23.95 10.82
C ARG A 106 -3.21 23.59 11.75
N LYS A 107 -2.74 22.35 11.73
CA LYS A 107 -1.67 21.84 12.60
C LYS A 107 -0.32 21.67 11.89
N LEU A 108 -0.31 21.72 10.56
CA LEU A 108 0.86 21.45 9.73
C LEU A 108 1.12 22.68 8.86
N PRO A 109 2.21 23.44 9.06
CA PRO A 109 2.52 24.54 8.17
C PRO A 109 2.80 24.00 6.76
N PRO A 110 2.34 24.69 5.70
CA PRO A 110 2.70 24.33 4.33
C PRO A 110 4.21 24.42 4.15
N GLU A 111 4.76 23.55 3.29
CA GLU A 111 6.17 23.53 2.96
C GLU A 111 6.42 23.38 1.46
N THR A 112 7.56 23.91 1.02
CA THR A 112 8.08 23.70 -0.33
C THR A 112 8.83 22.36 -0.37
N ILE A 113 8.28 21.41 -1.12
CA ILE A 113 8.88 20.07 -1.26
C ILE A 113 9.89 20.09 -2.41
N THR A 114 11.10 19.59 -2.13
CA THR A 114 12.14 19.34 -3.14
C THR A 114 12.27 17.82 -3.38
N PRO A 115 12.83 17.37 -4.50
CA PRO A 115 13.02 15.93 -4.77
C PRO A 115 13.78 15.20 -3.65
N ASN A 116 14.79 15.85 -3.06
CA ASN A 116 15.62 15.27 -2.00
C ASN A 116 15.02 15.41 -0.59
N SER A 117 13.82 16.00 -0.47
CA SER A 117 13.14 16.09 0.82
C SER A 117 12.80 14.68 1.33
N PRO A 118 12.92 14.42 2.64
CA PRO A 118 12.62 13.11 3.21
C PRO A 118 11.13 12.80 3.12
N LEU A 119 10.79 11.54 2.82
CA LEU A 119 9.42 11.08 2.66
C LEU A 119 8.56 11.34 3.90
N ILE A 120 9.10 11.06 5.08
CA ILE A 120 8.39 11.23 6.36
C ILE A 120 9.11 12.27 7.21
N ILE A 121 8.35 13.28 7.65
CA ILE A 121 8.86 14.38 8.45
C ILE A 121 8.18 14.47 9.82
N LYS A 122 8.86 15.18 10.72
CA LYS A 122 8.28 15.82 11.89
C LYS A 122 8.53 17.32 11.81
N HIS A 123 7.67 18.12 12.46
CA HIS A 123 7.92 19.54 12.59
C HIS A 123 8.66 19.81 13.90
N ARG A 124 9.76 20.54 13.82
CA ARG A 124 10.49 21.09 14.96
C ARG A 124 10.62 22.59 14.75
N ASN A 125 10.11 23.39 15.68
CA ASN A 125 10.09 24.86 15.57
C ASN A 125 9.48 25.34 14.25
N LYS A 126 8.33 24.76 13.86
CA LYS A 126 7.61 24.99 12.58
C LYS A 126 8.39 24.61 11.31
N LYS A 127 9.65 24.17 11.40
CA LYS A 127 10.42 23.69 10.26
C LYS A 127 10.24 22.18 10.07
N PRO A 128 10.13 21.71 8.82
CA PRO A 128 10.10 20.28 8.53
C PRO A 128 11.49 19.69 8.72
N VAL A 129 11.58 18.60 9.48
CA VAL A 129 12.81 17.87 9.74
C VAL A 129 12.55 16.39 9.52
N LYS A 130 13.55 15.65 9.05
CA LYS A 130 13.49 14.19 8.95
C LYS A 130 13.05 13.58 10.28
N ILE A 131 12.14 12.61 10.22
CA ILE A 131 11.67 11.91 11.42
C ILE A 131 12.77 11.00 11.99
N ASP A 132 12.85 10.90 13.32
CA ASP A 132 13.79 9.98 13.96
C ASP A 132 13.24 8.55 13.94
N ARG A 133 14.14 7.56 13.91
CA ARG A 133 13.79 6.14 13.98
C ARG A 133 12.88 5.83 15.18
N LYS A 134 13.19 6.41 16.34
CA LYS A 134 12.44 6.20 17.59
C LYS A 134 11.01 6.76 17.46
N ASP A 135 10.88 7.98 16.94
CA ASP A 135 9.58 8.62 16.74
C ASP A 135 8.69 7.81 15.80
N LEU A 136 9.27 7.28 14.71
CA LEU A 136 8.55 6.45 13.75
C LEU A 136 8.09 5.12 14.39
N SER A 137 8.96 4.45 15.15
CA SER A 137 8.62 3.22 15.88
C SER A 137 7.50 3.46 16.90
N THR A 138 7.67 4.49 17.73
CA THR A 138 6.70 4.86 18.77
C THR A 138 5.37 5.30 18.18
N MET A 139 5.36 5.98 17.03
CA MET A 139 4.11 6.35 16.35
C MET A 139 3.26 5.12 16.00
N ILE A 140 3.88 4.08 15.43
CA ILE A 140 3.18 2.84 15.03
C ILE A 140 2.79 2.01 16.26
N GLU A 141 3.71 1.84 17.21
CA GLU A 141 3.45 1.09 18.45
C GLU A 141 2.29 1.71 19.24
N ASN A 142 2.28 3.04 19.40
CA ASN A 142 1.20 3.74 20.08
C ASN A 142 -0.13 3.57 19.34
N ALA A 143 -0.13 3.62 18.01
CA ALA A 143 -1.34 3.42 17.22
C ALA A 143 -1.95 2.03 17.48
N PHE A 144 -1.14 0.97 17.54
CA PHE A 144 -1.61 -0.38 17.89
C PHE A 144 -2.03 -0.51 19.36
N ILE A 145 -1.28 0.08 20.30
CA ILE A 145 -1.67 0.08 21.72
C ILE A 145 -3.06 0.70 21.89
N GLN A 146 -3.32 1.79 21.16
CA GLN A 146 -4.58 2.50 21.20
C GLN A 146 -5.74 1.69 20.60
N THR A 147 -5.50 0.71 19.73
CA THR A 147 -6.53 -0.23 19.26
C THR A 147 -6.66 -1.49 20.12
N GLY A 148 -5.92 -1.57 21.23
CA GLY A 148 -5.89 -2.74 22.11
C GLY A 148 -4.90 -3.83 21.69
N GLU A 149 -4.18 -3.65 20.58
CA GLU A 149 -3.22 -4.63 20.06
C GLU A 149 -1.82 -4.42 20.65
N LYS A 150 -1.67 -4.77 21.93
CA LYS A 150 -0.38 -4.71 22.62
C LYS A 150 0.62 -5.67 21.95
N ASN A 151 1.89 -5.28 21.88
CA ASN A 151 3.00 -6.03 21.26
C ASN A 151 3.00 -6.08 19.72
N LEU A 152 2.19 -5.28 19.02
CA LEU A 152 2.36 -5.03 17.60
C LEU A 152 3.22 -3.78 17.35
N SER A 153 4.03 -3.84 16.29
CA SER A 153 5.00 -2.80 15.93
C SER A 153 5.18 -2.74 14.41
N ALA A 154 6.04 -1.82 13.93
CA ALA A 154 6.48 -1.80 12.53
C ALA A 154 7.01 -3.16 12.05
N HIS A 155 7.77 -3.86 12.91
CA HIS A 155 8.32 -5.16 12.57
C HIS A 155 7.22 -6.24 12.44
N SER A 156 6.10 -6.11 13.17
CA SER A 156 4.93 -6.98 13.01
C SER A 156 4.28 -6.85 11.64
N ILE A 157 4.22 -5.62 11.11
CA ILE A 157 3.72 -5.32 9.76
C ILE A 157 4.67 -5.91 8.72
N ARG A 158 5.98 -5.74 8.89
CA ARG A 158 6.98 -6.34 8.00
C ARG A 158 6.89 -7.88 7.95
N LYS A 159 6.67 -8.54 9.09
CA LYS A 159 6.41 -9.99 9.14
C LYS A 159 5.12 -10.39 8.43
N LYS A 160 4.09 -9.54 8.43
CA LYS A 160 2.87 -9.77 7.65
C LYS A 160 3.21 -9.81 6.16
N LEU A 161 3.98 -8.83 5.65
CA LEU A 161 4.37 -8.79 4.24
C LEU A 161 5.07 -10.08 3.83
N GLN A 162 6.07 -10.52 4.59
CA GLN A 162 6.78 -11.77 4.32
C GLN A 162 5.80 -12.94 4.14
N THR A 163 4.90 -13.16 5.11
CA THR A 163 3.89 -14.22 5.01
C THR A 163 2.93 -14.01 3.82
N CYS A 164 2.56 -12.79 3.49
CA CYS A 164 1.68 -12.51 2.35
C CYS A 164 2.35 -12.85 1.02
N LEU A 165 3.65 -12.53 0.86
CA LEU A 165 4.42 -12.89 -0.33
C LEU A 165 4.64 -14.40 -0.44
N GLU A 166 4.92 -15.07 0.69
CA GLU A 166 5.00 -16.55 0.76
C GLU A 166 3.66 -17.19 0.32
N LYS A 167 2.52 -16.67 0.79
CA LYS A 167 1.18 -17.11 0.36
C LYS A 167 0.89 -16.81 -1.11
N GLY A 168 1.53 -15.79 -1.67
CA GLY A 168 1.50 -15.47 -3.10
C GLY A 168 2.39 -16.37 -3.95
N ASN A 169 2.97 -17.43 -3.37
CA ASN A 169 3.91 -18.35 -4.03
C ASN A 169 5.18 -17.67 -4.58
N MET A 170 5.59 -16.54 -4.00
CA MET A 170 6.86 -15.90 -4.36
C MET A 170 8.03 -16.71 -3.80
N ASN A 171 9.11 -16.81 -4.57
CA ASN A 171 10.33 -17.50 -4.15
C ASN A 171 10.92 -16.85 -2.87
N PRO A 172 11.23 -17.61 -1.81
CA PRO A 172 11.81 -17.08 -0.58
C PRO A 172 13.06 -16.21 -0.78
N ASN A 173 13.92 -16.54 -1.75
CA ASN A 173 15.12 -15.74 -2.02
C ASN A 173 14.75 -14.34 -2.52
N TRP A 174 13.69 -14.22 -3.33
CA TRP A 174 13.20 -12.95 -3.86
C TRP A 174 12.50 -12.14 -2.75
N ILE A 175 11.80 -12.83 -1.85
CA ILE A 175 11.24 -12.22 -0.63
C ILE A 175 12.35 -11.64 0.25
N ASP A 176 13.45 -12.36 0.43
CA ASP A 176 14.59 -11.87 1.19
C ASP A 176 15.23 -10.64 0.54
N GLN A 177 15.29 -10.54 -0.80
CA GLN A 177 15.72 -9.33 -1.50
C GLN A 177 14.77 -8.13 -1.26
N ILE A 178 13.44 -8.36 -1.34
CA ILE A 178 12.42 -7.32 -1.06
C ILE A 178 12.54 -6.80 0.37
N LEU A 179 12.79 -7.71 1.31
CA LEU A 179 12.99 -7.37 2.69
C LEU A 179 14.40 -6.78 2.92
N GLY A 180 15.38 -7.07 2.07
CA GLY A 180 16.79 -6.78 2.31
C GLY A 180 17.34 -7.59 3.47
N HIS A 181 17.05 -8.89 3.51
CA HIS A 181 17.79 -9.82 4.36
C HIS A 181 19.05 -10.28 3.63
N GLN A 182 20.08 -10.62 4.39
CA GLN A 182 21.25 -11.29 3.83
C GLN A 182 20.83 -12.63 3.27
N LEU A 183 21.15 -12.87 2.00
CA LEU A 183 20.98 -14.17 1.39
C LEU A 183 21.88 -15.17 2.14
N ILE A 184 21.32 -16.33 2.48
CA ILE A 184 22.05 -17.34 3.26
C ILE A 184 22.97 -18.12 2.31
N ASN A 185 24.29 -17.93 2.51
CA ASN A 185 25.49 -18.42 1.81
C ASN A 185 25.49 -19.85 1.18
N SER A 186 24.56 -20.14 0.26
CA SER A 186 24.72 -21.18 -0.79
C SER A 186 23.72 -21.05 -1.95
N ARG A 187 22.69 -20.19 -1.79
CA ARG A 187 21.67 -19.91 -2.81
C ARG A 187 21.98 -18.69 -3.69
N ASP A 188 23.09 -18.00 -3.41
CA ASP A 188 23.50 -16.73 -4.05
C ASP A 188 23.73 -16.82 -5.57
N ALA A 189 24.04 -18.00 -6.10
CA ALA A 189 24.56 -18.11 -7.46
C ALA A 189 23.51 -18.41 -8.56
N TYR A 190 22.29 -18.83 -8.22
CA TYR A 190 21.43 -19.49 -9.22
C TYR A 190 20.09 -18.80 -9.54
N SER A 191 19.65 -17.76 -8.83
CA SER A 191 18.37 -17.10 -9.14
C SER A 191 18.30 -15.68 -8.57
N LEU A 192 19.11 -14.78 -9.15
CA LEU A 192 18.88 -13.35 -9.01
C LEU A 192 17.83 -12.97 -10.07
N PRO A 193 16.59 -12.61 -9.67
CA PRO A 193 15.61 -12.13 -10.62
C PRO A 193 16.09 -10.81 -11.20
N THR A 194 15.72 -10.56 -12.46
CA THR A 194 15.73 -9.20 -13.00
C THR A 194 14.73 -8.33 -12.23
N ASP A 195 14.90 -7.00 -12.28
CA ASP A 195 14.00 -6.08 -11.60
C ASP A 195 12.55 -6.23 -12.13
N GLU A 196 12.40 -6.57 -13.40
CA GLU A 196 11.12 -6.83 -14.07
C GLU A 196 10.45 -8.12 -13.55
N GLU A 197 11.18 -9.24 -13.50
CA GLU A 197 10.66 -10.50 -12.95
C GLU A 197 10.26 -10.36 -11.48
N LEU A 198 11.04 -9.60 -10.71
CA LEU A 198 10.75 -9.31 -9.31
C LEU A 198 9.47 -8.49 -9.16
N GLN A 199 9.29 -7.47 -10.02
CA GLN A 199 8.08 -6.67 -10.05
C GLN A 199 6.86 -7.52 -10.43
N GLU A 200 6.95 -8.33 -11.49
CA GLU A 200 5.84 -9.19 -11.91
C GLU A 200 5.43 -10.20 -10.82
N ALA A 201 6.40 -10.79 -10.13
CA ALA A 201 6.10 -11.70 -9.04
C ALA A 201 5.44 -10.96 -7.86
N TYR A 202 5.89 -9.73 -7.56
CA TYR A 202 5.27 -8.89 -6.54
C TYR A 202 3.83 -8.53 -6.91
N GLU A 203 3.58 -8.16 -8.16
CA GLU A 203 2.25 -7.87 -8.71
C GLU A 203 1.29 -9.05 -8.55
N LYS A 204 1.74 -10.26 -8.91
CA LYS A 204 0.95 -11.49 -8.76
C LYS A 204 0.62 -11.79 -7.30
N ALA A 205 1.55 -11.52 -6.38
CA ALA A 205 1.37 -11.71 -4.95
C ALA A 205 0.59 -10.57 -4.25
N TYR A 206 0.41 -9.42 -4.91
CA TYR A 206 -0.08 -8.19 -4.27
C TYR A 206 -1.48 -8.33 -3.66
N GLU A 207 -2.35 -9.18 -4.22
CA GLU A 207 -3.68 -9.45 -3.66
C GLU A 207 -3.61 -9.96 -2.20
N GLN A 208 -2.57 -10.72 -1.86
CA GLN A 208 -2.34 -11.18 -0.50
C GLN A 208 -1.84 -10.05 0.42
N VAL A 209 -1.11 -9.08 -0.13
CA VAL A 209 -0.48 -7.96 0.59
C VAL A 209 -1.48 -6.86 0.91
N ARG A 210 -2.41 -6.56 -0.02
CA ARG A 210 -3.44 -5.51 0.11
C ARG A 210 -4.17 -5.56 1.44
N ILE A 211 -4.41 -4.37 1.99
CA ILE A 211 -5.13 -4.18 3.25
C ILE A 211 -6.63 -4.11 2.98
N TYR A 212 -7.03 -3.36 1.95
CA TYR A 212 -8.42 -3.24 1.56
C TYR A 212 -8.80 -4.35 0.58
N PRO A 213 -10.04 -4.86 0.64
CA PRO A 213 -10.53 -5.78 -0.38
C PRO A 213 -10.50 -5.07 -1.73
N LYS A 214 -10.07 -5.77 -2.78
CA LYS A 214 -10.24 -5.27 -4.13
C LYS A 214 -11.72 -5.01 -4.34
N ALA A 215 -12.08 -3.80 -4.74
CA ALA A 215 -13.42 -3.53 -5.21
C ALA A 215 -13.68 -4.55 -6.32
N THR A 216 -14.51 -5.55 -6.03
CA THR A 216 -15.04 -6.41 -7.07
C THR A 216 -15.77 -5.45 -7.97
N THR A 217 -15.21 -5.15 -9.14
CA THR A 217 -16.02 -4.72 -10.26
C THR A 217 -16.92 -5.90 -10.48
N THR A 218 -18.05 -5.93 -9.78
CA THR A 218 -19.17 -6.76 -10.13
C THR A 218 -19.60 -6.19 -11.47
N THR A 219 -18.92 -6.58 -12.54
CA THR A 219 -19.53 -6.71 -13.84
C THR A 219 -20.56 -7.81 -13.63
N GLN A 220 -21.66 -7.46 -12.97
CA GLN A 220 -22.92 -8.07 -13.29
C GLN A 220 -23.10 -7.66 -14.74
N GLU A 221 -22.63 -8.52 -15.64
CA GLU A 221 -23.25 -8.75 -16.92
C GLU A 221 -24.70 -9.12 -16.61
N THR A 222 -25.51 -8.13 -16.20
CA THR A 222 -26.92 -8.21 -16.46
C THR A 222 -26.97 -8.23 -17.97
N ASN A 223 -27.14 -9.42 -18.56
CA ASN A 223 -27.69 -9.62 -19.89
C ASN A 223 -29.02 -8.85 -19.94
N THR A 224 -28.90 -7.54 -20.11
CA THR A 224 -30.01 -6.65 -20.34
C THR A 224 -30.00 -6.50 -21.85
N GLU A 225 -30.85 -7.29 -22.51
CA GLU A 225 -31.08 -7.12 -23.95
C GLU A 225 -31.61 -5.71 -24.17
N PHE A 226 -30.75 -4.84 -24.68
CA PHE A 226 -31.12 -3.52 -25.18
C PHE A 226 -31.40 -3.66 -26.67
N ALA A 227 -32.56 -3.20 -27.09
CA ALA A 227 -32.93 -3.11 -28.50
C ALA A 227 -33.00 -1.64 -28.90
N GLU A 228 -32.38 -1.31 -30.02
CA GLU A 228 -32.46 0.03 -30.61
C GLU A 228 -33.55 0.02 -31.70
N ALA A 229 -34.38 1.05 -31.71
CA ALA A 229 -35.33 1.32 -32.79
C ALA A 229 -35.08 2.70 -33.39
N LYS A 230 -35.12 2.78 -34.71
CA LYS A 230 -34.94 4.02 -35.49
C LYS A 230 -36.24 4.47 -36.15
N THR A 231 -37.20 3.56 -36.32
CA THR A 231 -38.49 3.85 -36.96
C THR A 231 -39.67 3.68 -35.99
N LEU A 232 -40.79 4.34 -36.28
CA LEU A 232 -41.99 4.29 -35.45
C LEU A 232 -42.60 2.87 -35.38
N GLU A 233 -42.47 2.09 -36.44
CA GLU A 233 -42.96 0.69 -36.49
C GLU A 233 -42.16 -0.23 -35.58
N GLU A 234 -40.82 -0.08 -35.55
CA GLU A 234 -39.94 -0.84 -34.66
C GLU A 234 -40.23 -0.55 -33.18
N CYS A 235 -40.49 0.73 -32.84
CA CYS A 235 -40.91 1.11 -31.48
C CYS A 235 -42.20 0.41 -31.05
N LYS A 236 -43.21 0.33 -31.93
CA LYS A 236 -44.48 -0.37 -31.66
C LYS A 236 -44.27 -1.87 -31.46
N GLN A 237 -43.40 -2.49 -32.25
CA GLN A 237 -43.08 -3.91 -32.13
C GLN A 237 -42.33 -4.23 -30.83
N LEU A 238 -41.39 -3.38 -30.39
CA LEU A 238 -40.64 -3.57 -29.15
C LEU A 238 -41.53 -3.38 -27.91
N LEU A 239 -42.44 -2.40 -27.93
CA LEU A 239 -43.46 -2.24 -26.88
C LEU A 239 -44.38 -3.47 -26.79
N ALA A 240 -44.83 -4.01 -27.93
CA ALA A 240 -45.65 -5.22 -27.97
C ALA A 240 -44.91 -6.47 -27.45
N LYS A 241 -43.58 -6.51 -27.60
CA LYS A 241 -42.70 -7.58 -27.08
C LYS A 241 -42.33 -7.39 -25.60
N GLY A 242 -42.91 -6.43 -24.89
CA GLY A 242 -42.71 -6.22 -23.45
C GLY A 242 -41.44 -5.43 -23.10
N TYR A 243 -40.86 -4.69 -24.04
CA TYR A 243 -39.77 -3.76 -23.74
C TYR A 243 -40.32 -2.41 -23.29
N LYS A 244 -39.67 -1.79 -22.30
CA LYS A 244 -39.96 -0.42 -21.86
C LYS A 244 -38.99 0.56 -22.51
N PHE A 245 -39.53 1.71 -22.90
CA PHE A 245 -38.74 2.83 -23.41
C PHE A 245 -37.91 3.45 -22.29
N GLU A 246 -36.60 3.57 -22.50
CA GLU A 246 -35.71 4.40 -21.69
C GLU A 246 -35.17 5.53 -22.57
N MET A 247 -35.18 6.77 -22.04
CA MET A 247 -34.95 8.01 -22.78
C MET A 247 -33.71 8.00 -23.67
N ASN A 248 -33.70 8.86 -24.70
CA ASN A 248 -32.54 9.05 -25.57
C ASN A 248 -32.17 10.51 -25.82
N HIS A 249 -30.88 10.76 -26.07
CA HIS A 249 -30.31 12.11 -26.29
C HIS A 249 -29.86 12.37 -27.73
N ASN A 250 -29.83 11.36 -28.62
CA ASN A 250 -29.26 11.47 -29.98
C ASN A 250 -30.16 10.90 -31.11
N GLY A 251 -31.49 11.05 -31.02
CA GLY A 251 -32.42 10.70 -32.11
C GLY A 251 -32.63 9.20 -32.40
N THR A 252 -32.01 8.30 -31.63
CA THR A 252 -32.35 6.86 -31.61
C THR A 252 -33.32 6.62 -30.44
N SER A 253 -34.06 5.52 -30.37
CA SER A 253 -34.88 5.17 -29.19
C SER A 253 -34.38 3.87 -28.57
N LEU A 254 -34.10 3.88 -27.26
CA LEU A 254 -33.56 2.72 -26.54
C LEU A 254 -34.69 2.02 -25.76
N PHE A 255 -34.75 0.70 -25.88
CA PHE A 255 -35.78 -0.13 -25.26
C PHE A 255 -35.13 -1.24 -24.43
N ARG A 256 -35.68 -1.47 -23.23
CA ARG A 256 -35.19 -2.44 -22.25
C ARG A 256 -36.23 -3.53 -21.98
N LYS A 257 -35.86 -4.80 -22.12
CA LYS A 257 -36.76 -5.95 -21.88
C LYS A 257 -37.07 -6.10 -20.39
N GLN A 258 -38.35 -6.24 -20.02
CA GLN A 258 -38.70 -6.74 -18.69
C GLN A 258 -38.54 -8.26 -18.65
N LYS A 259 -38.02 -8.78 -17.53
CA LYS A 259 -38.18 -10.20 -17.19
C LYS A 259 -39.62 -10.48 -16.79
#